data_AF-A0A0J9EVP4-F1
#
_entry.id   AF-A0A0J9EVP4-F1
#
_cell.length_a   1.000
_cell.length_b   1.000
_cell.length_c   1.000
_cell.angle_alpha   90.00
_cell.angle_beta   90.00
_cell.angle_gamma   90.00
#
_symmetry.space_group_name_H-M   'P 1'
#
loop_
_entity.id
_entity.type
_entity.pdbx_description
1 polymer ?
#
loop_
_entity_poly.entity_id
_entity_poly.type
_entity_poly.pdbx_seq_one_letter_code
_entity_poly.pdbx_strand_id
1 'polypeptide(L)'
;MRTEWVNLRRGQANVSQMHYARQGVLTEEMHYVAKRENLPVELIRDEVARGRMIIPANINHTNLEPMCIGIASKCKVNANIGASPSSSDINQEVEKLNLAVKYGADTVMDLSTGGGDLD
;
A
#
# COMPACT_ATOMS: atom_id res chain seq x y z
N MET A 1 6.91 -8.21 7.14
CA MET A 1 5.69 -8.99 7.46
C MET A 1 5.04 -9.70 6.24
N ARG A 2 5.48 -9.47 4.99
CA ARG A 2 4.89 -10.10 3.78
C ARG A 2 5.86 -11.02 3.02
N THR A 3 7.05 -11.26 3.56
CA THR A 3 8.13 -11.96 2.86
C THR A 3 7.71 -13.35 2.37
N GLU A 4 7.01 -14.11 3.22
CA GLU A 4 6.52 -15.45 2.86
C GLU A 4 5.44 -15.39 1.76
N TRP A 5 4.51 -14.45 1.86
CA TRP A 5 3.42 -14.28 0.88
C TRP A 5 3.96 -13.91 -0.51
N VAL A 6 4.96 -13.01 -0.54
CA VAL A 6 5.63 -12.61 -1.77
C VAL A 6 6.43 -13.76 -2.36
N ASN A 7 7.09 -14.58 -1.53
CA ASN A 7 7.88 -15.72 -2.01
C ASN A 7 7.04 -16.76 -2.75
N LEU A 8 5.78 -16.98 -2.36
CA LEU A 8 4.85 -17.88 -3.06
C LEU A 8 4.57 -17.46 -4.51
N ARG A 9 4.78 -16.16 -4.82
CA ARG A 9 4.49 -15.55 -6.12
C ARG A 9 5.74 -15.30 -6.97
N ARG A 10 6.92 -15.66 -6.46
CA ARG A 10 8.21 -15.41 -7.13
C ARG A 10 8.26 -16.13 -8.49
N GLY A 11 8.73 -15.43 -9.52
CA GLY A 11 8.89 -15.97 -10.87
C GLY A 11 7.63 -15.95 -11.73
N GLN A 12 6.49 -15.50 -11.20
CA GLN A 12 5.28 -15.30 -12.00
C GLN A 12 5.39 -14.05 -12.88
N ALA A 13 4.81 -14.09 -14.07
CA ALA A 13 4.88 -12.99 -15.04
C ALA A 13 4.07 -11.75 -14.63
N ASN A 14 2.98 -11.93 -13.88
CA ASN A 14 2.17 -10.84 -13.36
C ASN A 14 1.79 -11.14 -11.91
N VAL A 15 2.23 -10.27 -11.01
CA VAL A 15 2.05 -10.41 -9.55
C VAL A 15 1.13 -9.33 -8.97
N SER A 16 0.35 -8.65 -9.82
CA SER A 16 -0.57 -7.63 -9.36
C SER A 16 -1.80 -8.25 -8.66
N GLN A 17 -2.34 -7.53 -7.68
CA GLN A 17 -3.55 -7.94 -6.98
C GLN A 17 -4.75 -8.06 -7.93
N MET A 18 -4.82 -7.21 -8.96
CA MET A 18 -5.85 -7.28 -10.00
C MET A 18 -5.74 -8.55 -10.86
N HIS A 19 -4.53 -9.01 -11.16
CA HIS A 19 -4.32 -10.26 -11.90
C HIS A 19 -4.89 -11.45 -11.13
N TYR A 20 -4.53 -11.59 -9.85
CA TYR A 20 -5.05 -12.65 -8.99
C TYR A 20 -6.57 -12.56 -8.81
N ALA A 21 -7.10 -11.35 -8.60
CA ALA A 21 -8.54 -11.15 -8.42
C ALA A 21 -9.35 -11.64 -9.63
N ARG A 22 -8.88 -11.33 -10.85
CA ARG A 22 -9.52 -11.76 -12.11
C ARG A 22 -9.44 -13.27 -12.36
N GLN A 23 -8.46 -13.95 -11.76
CA GLN A 23 -8.37 -15.40 -11.76
C GLN A 23 -9.21 -16.07 -10.66
N GLY A 24 -9.93 -15.29 -9.84
CA GLY A 24 -10.68 -15.83 -8.72
C GLY A 24 -9.84 -16.13 -7.48
N VAL A 25 -8.55 -15.79 -7.49
CA VAL A 25 -7.62 -16.08 -6.39
C VAL A 25 -7.80 -15.06 -5.28
N LEU A 26 -7.95 -15.55 -4.04
CA LEU A 26 -7.91 -14.74 -2.82
C LEU A 26 -6.48 -14.71 -2.27
N THR A 27 -5.84 -13.55 -2.35
CA THR A 27 -4.49 -13.37 -1.82
C THR A 27 -4.52 -13.09 -0.32
N GLU A 28 -3.37 -13.27 0.32
CA GLU A 28 -3.16 -12.90 1.72
C GLU A 28 -3.41 -11.40 1.94
N GLU A 29 -3.04 -10.55 0.98
CA GLU A 29 -3.37 -9.13 1.04
C GLU A 29 -4.88 -8.88 1.03
N MET A 30 -5.66 -9.60 0.21
CA MET A 30 -7.13 -9.49 0.21
C MET A 30 -7.74 -9.93 1.54
N HIS A 31 -7.27 -11.04 2.13
CA HIS A 31 -7.71 -11.48 3.45
C HIS A 31 -7.37 -10.45 4.54
N TYR A 32 -6.17 -9.87 4.49
CA TYR A 32 -5.73 -8.88 5.44
C TYR A 32 -6.61 -7.61 5.38
N VAL A 33 -6.83 -7.06 4.19
CA VAL A 33 -7.65 -5.84 4.04
C VAL A 33 -9.12 -6.11 4.35
N ALA A 34 -9.65 -7.30 4.02
CA ALA A 34 -11.02 -7.70 4.36
C ALA A 34 -11.24 -7.65 5.89
N LYS A 35 -10.30 -8.22 6.66
CA LYS A 35 -10.32 -8.15 8.13
C LYS A 35 -10.21 -6.71 8.63
N ARG A 36 -9.33 -5.90 8.05
CA ARG A 36 -9.09 -4.50 8.46
C ARG A 36 -10.30 -3.60 8.21
N GLU A 37 -10.99 -3.79 7.08
CA GLU A 37 -12.18 -3.03 6.70
C GLU A 37 -13.48 -3.57 7.33
N ASN A 38 -13.43 -4.77 7.91
CA ASN A 38 -14.62 -5.52 8.35
C ASN A 38 -15.59 -5.78 7.18
N LEU A 39 -15.05 -6.29 6.06
CA LEU A 39 -15.78 -6.61 4.84
C LEU A 39 -15.55 -8.07 4.43
N PRO A 40 -16.48 -8.69 3.66
CA PRO A 40 -16.25 -10.01 3.06
C PRO A 40 -15.06 -9.98 2.10
N VAL A 41 -14.25 -11.04 2.12
CA VAL A 41 -13.04 -11.12 1.28
C VAL A 41 -13.37 -11.26 -0.21
N GLU A 42 -14.50 -11.88 -0.52
CA GLU A 42 -15.04 -12.01 -1.87
C GLU A 42 -15.41 -10.64 -2.45
N LEU A 43 -15.96 -9.74 -1.62
CA LEU A 43 -16.24 -8.36 -2.03
C LEU A 43 -14.95 -7.62 -2.39
N ILE A 44 -13.90 -7.75 -1.57
CA ILE A 44 -12.58 -7.17 -1.88
C ILE A 44 -12.08 -7.68 -3.22
N ARG A 45 -12.10 -9.00 -3.43
CA ARG A 45 -11.67 -9.63 -4.68
C ARG A 45 -12.47 -9.08 -5.87
N ASP A 46 -13.80 -9.03 -5.78
CA ASP A 46 -14.65 -8.57 -6.88
C ASP A 46 -14.41 -7.09 -7.21
N GLU A 47 -14.27 -6.23 -6.21
CA GLU A 47 -13.95 -4.81 -6.39
C GLU A 47 -12.58 -4.61 -7.04
N VAL A 48 -11.58 -5.42 -6.64
CA VAL A 48 -10.24 -5.39 -7.24
C VAL A 48 -10.27 -5.93 -8.67
N ALA A 49 -10.99 -7.01 -8.94
CA ALA A 49 -11.09 -7.61 -10.27
C ALA A 49 -11.72 -6.65 -11.29
N ARG A 50 -12.75 -5.92 -10.85
CA ARG A 50 -13.49 -4.93 -11.67
C ARG A 50 -12.86 -3.54 -11.70
N GLY A 51 -11.74 -3.34 -11.00
CA GLY A 51 -10.97 -2.08 -11.01
C GLY A 51 -11.61 -0.93 -10.23
N ARG A 52 -12.52 -1.22 -9.30
CA ARG A 52 -13.14 -0.23 -8.40
C ARG A 52 -12.49 -0.16 -7.02
N MET A 53 -11.53 -1.05 -6.76
CA MET A 53 -10.66 -1.04 -5.60
C MET A 53 -9.24 -1.43 -6.01
N ILE A 54 -8.25 -0.86 -5.33
CA ILE A 54 -6.84 -1.25 -5.46
C ILE A 54 -6.27 -1.62 -4.10
N ILE A 55 -5.22 -2.45 -4.12
CA ILE A 55 -4.37 -2.76 -2.97
C ILE A 55 -2.92 -2.42 -3.38
N PRO A 56 -2.39 -1.24 -3.01
CA PRO A 56 -1.06 -0.80 -3.42
C PRO A 56 0.03 -1.56 -2.64
N ALA A 57 0.37 -2.75 -3.11
CA ALA A 57 1.20 -3.69 -2.36
C ALA A 57 2.35 -4.26 -3.20
N ASN A 58 3.27 -3.37 -3.60
CA ASN A 58 4.51 -3.76 -4.30
C ASN A 58 5.21 -4.92 -3.56
N ILE A 59 5.70 -5.90 -4.33
CA ILE A 59 6.37 -7.10 -3.81
C ILE A 59 7.66 -6.77 -3.03
N ASN A 60 8.31 -5.65 -3.34
CA ASN A 60 9.54 -5.23 -2.66
C ASN A 60 9.26 -4.53 -1.32
N HIS A 61 8.04 -4.05 -1.09
CA HIS A 61 7.66 -3.43 0.18
C HIS A 61 7.14 -4.50 1.16
N THR A 62 8.06 -5.34 1.64
CA THR A 62 7.73 -6.52 2.47
C THR A 62 7.32 -6.17 3.90
N ASN A 63 7.60 -4.96 4.36
CA ASN A 63 7.18 -4.44 5.68
C ASN A 63 5.81 -3.74 5.65
N LEU A 64 5.19 -3.60 4.48
CA LEU A 64 3.86 -3.01 4.34
C LEU A 64 2.81 -3.77 5.15
N GLU A 65 1.99 -3.04 5.90
CA GLU A 65 0.68 -3.49 6.37
C GLU A 65 -0.36 -3.19 5.29
N PRO A 66 -0.92 -4.19 4.59
CA PRO A 66 -1.80 -3.92 3.46
C PRO A 66 -3.02 -3.07 3.83
N MET A 67 -3.42 -2.23 2.89
CA MET A 67 -4.65 -1.44 2.93
C MET A 67 -5.27 -1.42 1.53
N CYS A 68 -6.55 -1.08 1.42
CA CYS A 68 -7.25 -0.98 0.15
C CYS A 68 -7.87 0.41 -0.05
N ILE A 69 -7.94 0.85 -1.30
CA ILE A 69 -8.54 2.13 -1.70
C ILE A 69 -9.66 1.80 -2.69
N GLY A 70 -10.91 2.11 -2.34
CA GLY A 70 -12.06 1.85 -3.20
C GLY A 70 -13.36 2.32 -2.57
N ILE A 71 -14.44 2.37 -3.37
CA ILE A 71 -15.74 2.92 -2.94
C ILE A 71 -16.36 2.12 -1.78
N ALA A 72 -16.13 0.81 -1.73
CA ALA A 72 -16.71 -0.07 -0.72
C ALA A 72 -15.93 -0.06 0.61
N SER A 73 -14.71 0.49 0.66
CA SER A 73 -13.89 0.57 1.87
C SER A 73 -14.06 1.92 2.58
N LYS A 74 -13.55 2.06 3.80
CA LYS A 74 -13.53 3.37 4.48
C LYS A 74 -12.72 4.36 3.65
N CYS A 75 -13.14 5.62 3.63
CA CYS A 75 -12.37 6.70 3.01
C CYS A 75 -10.93 6.73 3.55
N LYS A 76 -9.96 6.99 2.66
CA LYS A 76 -8.53 6.93 2.96
C LYS A 76 -7.88 8.30 2.83
N VAL A 77 -6.93 8.59 3.70
CA VAL A 77 -6.19 9.86 3.71
C VAL A 77 -4.73 9.62 3.39
N ASN A 78 -4.19 10.42 2.46
CA ASN A 78 -2.78 10.46 2.14
C ASN A 78 -2.11 11.68 2.78
N ALA A 79 -0.92 11.49 3.35
CA ALA A 79 -0.05 12.59 3.74
C ALA A 79 1.11 12.74 2.75
N ASN A 80 1.40 13.98 2.35
CA ASN A 80 2.59 14.28 1.55
C ASN A 80 3.73 14.71 2.49
N ILE A 81 4.89 14.11 2.33
CA ILE A 81 6.15 14.51 2.96
C ILE A 81 7.18 14.78 1.85
N GLY A 82 8.39 15.17 2.21
CA GLY A 82 9.49 15.34 1.28
C GLY A 82 10.37 16.54 1.60
N ALA A 83 11.66 16.38 1.32
CA ALA A 83 12.65 17.43 1.43
C ALA A 83 12.65 18.35 0.21
N SER A 84 13.05 19.59 0.41
CA SER A 84 13.30 20.53 -0.69
C SER A 84 14.79 20.89 -0.70
N PRO A 85 15.33 21.43 -1.82
CA PRO A 85 16.73 21.83 -1.90
C PRO A 85 17.18 22.81 -0.80
N SER A 86 16.24 23.50 -0.17
CA SER A 86 16.48 24.52 0.86
C SER A 86 16.03 24.10 2.27
N SER A 87 15.38 22.94 2.45
CA SER A 87 14.76 22.58 3.72
C SER A 87 14.55 21.09 3.91
N SER A 88 14.69 20.66 5.16
CA SER A 88 14.49 19.29 5.65
C SER A 88 15.66 18.35 5.35
N ASP A 89 15.89 17.41 6.26
CA ASP A 89 16.88 16.34 6.16
C ASP A 89 16.20 14.97 6.30
N ILE A 90 16.94 13.89 6.08
CA ILE A 90 16.42 12.51 6.12
C ILE A 90 15.74 12.20 7.46
N ASN A 91 16.32 12.64 8.59
CA ASN A 91 15.77 12.34 9.91
C ASN A 91 14.43 13.05 10.11
N GLN A 92 14.31 14.29 9.65
CA GLN A 92 13.07 15.05 9.69
C GLN A 92 11.98 14.40 8.80
N GLU A 93 12.34 13.87 7.63
CA GLU A 93 11.36 13.16 6.78
C GLU A 93 10.86 11.87 7.42
N VAL A 94 11.74 11.10 8.06
CA VAL A 94 11.36 9.91 8.82
C VAL A 94 10.48 10.27 10.02
N GLU A 95 10.75 11.37 10.71
CA GLU A 95 9.89 11.86 11.79
C GLU A 95 8.50 12.25 11.27
N LYS A 96 8.41 13.00 10.17
CA LYS A 96 7.14 13.36 9.51
C LYS A 96 6.35 12.12 9.09
N LEU A 97 7.02 11.11 8.53
CA LEU A 97 6.41 9.82 8.18
C LEU A 97 5.78 9.16 9.41
N ASN A 98 6.55 9.01 10.49
CA ASN A 98 6.07 8.41 11.72
C ASN A 98 4.90 9.19 12.33
N LEU A 99 4.97 10.52 12.29
CA LEU A 99 3.92 11.41 12.77
C LEU A 99 2.62 11.25 11.95
N ALA A 100 2.74 11.24 10.62
CA ALA A 100 1.61 11.07 9.71
C ALA A 100 0.88 9.74 9.97
N VAL A 101 1.63 8.63 10.07
CA VAL A 101 1.05 7.32 10.37
C VAL A 101 0.41 7.30 11.76
N LYS A 102 1.06 7.87 12.78
CA LYS A 102 0.54 7.97 14.16
C LYS A 102 -0.82 8.68 14.22
N TYR A 103 -1.03 9.72 13.41
CA TYR A 103 -2.28 10.47 13.36
C TYR A 103 -3.28 9.98 12.31
N GLY A 104 -3.00 8.84 11.67
CA GLY A 104 -3.98 8.13 10.85
C GLY A 104 -3.90 8.38 9.35
N ALA A 105 -2.76 8.82 8.82
CA ALA A 105 -2.52 8.73 7.38
C ALA A 105 -2.51 7.25 6.95
N ASP A 106 -3.35 6.89 5.98
CA ASP A 106 -3.41 5.54 5.43
C ASP A 106 -2.28 5.27 4.43
N THR A 107 -1.87 6.32 3.72
CA THR A 107 -0.73 6.30 2.79
C THR A 107 0.12 7.55 2.97
N VAL A 108 1.39 7.44 2.58
CA VAL A 108 2.32 8.57 2.56
C VAL A 108 3.00 8.60 1.20
N MET A 109 3.17 9.80 0.66
CA MET A 109 3.92 10.05 -0.56
C MET A 109 5.15 10.89 -0.24
N ASP A 110 6.32 10.38 -0.60
CA ASP A 110 7.55 11.15 -0.61
C ASP A 110 7.60 11.97 -1.91
N LEU A 111 7.58 13.30 -1.76
CA LEU A 111 7.65 14.28 -2.84
C LEU A 111 8.95 15.08 -2.77
N SER A 112 10.04 14.49 -2.28
CA SER A 112 11.34 15.15 -2.21
C SER A 112 11.81 15.67 -3.57
N THR A 113 12.29 16.91 -3.62
CA THR A 113 12.62 17.62 -4.89
C THR A 113 14.10 17.98 -5.07
N GLY A 114 14.96 17.75 -4.07
CA GLY A 114 16.42 17.87 -4.22
C GLY A 114 17.17 17.99 -2.90
N GLY A 115 18.50 17.79 -2.94
CA GLY A 115 19.37 17.82 -1.76
C GLY A 115 20.56 16.85 -1.81
N GLY A 116 20.60 15.93 -2.78
CA GLY A 116 21.68 14.96 -2.97
C GLY A 116 21.31 13.51 -2.60
N ASP A 117 20.31 13.33 -1.73
CA ASP A 117 19.89 12.03 -1.18
C ASP A 117 18.40 11.79 -1.44
N LEU A 118 18.02 11.57 -2.71
CA LEU A 118 16.63 11.28 -3.11
C LEU A 118 16.32 9.78 -3.16
N ASP A 119 17.35 8.93 -3.19
CA ASP A 119 17.25 7.47 -3.33
C ASP A 119 17.57 6.74 -2.00
#